data_AF-A0A3S9ELS0-F1
#
_entry.id   AF-A0A3S9ELS0-F1
#
_cell.length_a   1.000
_cell.length_b   1.000
_cell.length_c   1.000
_cell.angle_alpha   90.00
_cell.angle_beta   90.00
_cell.angle_gamma   90.00
#
_symmetry.space_group_name_H-M   'P 1'
#
loop_
_entity.id
_entity.type
_entity.pdbx_description
1 polymer ?
#
loop_
_entity_poly.entity_id
_entity_poly.type
_entity_poly.pdbx_seq_one_letter_code
_entity_poly.pdbx_strand_id
1 'polypeptide(L)'
;MSNFNIGLSADNKTVYVTRGGDALPGGATNVLTDFVHDDTADVVDANPENHVLFHHVQEALYHAGILDMQSVSIVVSGALAAEYLSAAAVTVADPGTVPIVIKYQPANVNAANADFNFVSANPAVATVSAAGVVTGVANGSTTVTATEKGGTKSVVVAVTIT
;
A
#
# COMPACT_ATOMS: atom_id res chain seq x y z
N MET A 1 -12.46 -14.91 -5.43
CA MET A 1 -13.73 -14.20 -5.70
C MET A 1 -14.02 -13.24 -4.57
N SER A 2 -13.67 -11.99 -4.78
CA SER A 2 -13.93 -10.85 -3.92
C SER A 2 -15.02 -9.99 -4.56
N ASN A 3 -15.93 -9.46 -3.77
CA ASN A 3 -16.93 -8.53 -4.28
C ASN A 3 -16.32 -7.12 -4.35
N PHE A 4 -16.80 -6.28 -5.27
CA PHE A 4 -16.39 -4.90 -5.42
C PHE A 4 -17.59 -3.98 -5.68
N ASN A 5 -17.42 -2.69 -5.36
CA ASN A 5 -18.34 -1.59 -5.64
C ASN A 5 -17.59 -0.51 -6.44
N ILE A 6 -18.31 0.23 -7.28
CA ILE A 6 -17.84 1.37 -8.05
C ILE A 6 -18.70 2.58 -7.69
N GLY A 7 -18.04 3.68 -7.33
CA GLY A 7 -18.65 4.94 -6.95
C GLY A 7 -18.13 6.11 -7.77
N LEU A 8 -18.93 7.16 -7.92
CA LEU A 8 -18.54 8.43 -8.54
C LEU A 8 -18.51 9.54 -7.50
N SER A 9 -17.46 10.35 -7.50
CA SER A 9 -17.42 11.60 -6.73
C SER A 9 -18.54 12.56 -7.14
N ALA A 10 -18.90 13.49 -6.26
CA ALA A 10 -19.98 14.45 -6.51
C ALA A 10 -19.73 15.37 -7.73
N ASP A 11 -18.47 15.53 -8.16
CA ASP A 11 -18.08 16.29 -9.35
C ASP A 11 -17.91 15.42 -10.60
N ASN A 12 -18.17 14.11 -10.51
CA ASN A 12 -18.01 13.11 -11.55
C ASN A 12 -16.58 13.01 -12.12
N LYS A 13 -15.56 13.49 -11.40
CA LYS A 13 -14.16 13.46 -11.85
C LYS A 13 -13.36 12.28 -11.30
N THR A 14 -13.84 11.64 -10.24
CA THR A 14 -13.13 10.55 -9.59
C THR A 14 -14.03 9.34 -9.48
N VAL A 15 -13.52 8.19 -9.92
CA VAL A 15 -14.18 6.90 -9.83
C VAL A 15 -13.55 6.11 -8.69
N TYR A 16 -14.32 5.80 -7.66
CA TYR A 16 -13.89 5.00 -6.52
C TYR A 16 -14.21 3.53 -6.76
N VAL A 17 -13.23 2.64 -6.63
CA VAL A 17 -13.50 1.19 -6.60
C VAL A 17 -13.24 0.70 -5.19
N THR A 18 -14.24 0.14 -4.50
CA THR A 18 -14.13 -0.42 -3.14
C THR A 18 -14.47 -1.90 -3.12
N ARG A 19 -14.15 -2.63 -2.04
CA ARG A 19 -14.57 -4.02 -1.87
C ARG A 19 -16.05 -4.08 -1.43
N GLY A 20 -16.77 -5.13 -1.78
CA GLY A 20 -18.17 -5.34 -1.41
C GLY A 20 -18.34 -5.29 0.11
N GLY A 21 -19.19 -4.38 0.58
CA GLY A 21 -19.38 -4.05 2.00
C GLY A 21 -18.67 -2.77 2.47
N ASP A 22 -17.66 -2.26 1.75
CA ASP A 22 -16.97 -1.01 2.11
C ASP A 22 -17.74 0.22 1.63
N ALA A 23 -17.84 1.23 2.51
CA ALA A 23 -18.44 2.51 2.18
C ALA A 23 -17.60 3.27 1.15
N LEU A 24 -18.27 3.87 0.16
CA LEU A 24 -17.60 4.77 -0.78
C LEU A 24 -17.13 6.07 -0.08
N PRO A 25 -16.01 6.67 -0.50
CA PRO A 25 -15.48 7.89 0.10
C PRO A 25 -16.36 9.11 -0.16
N GLY A 26 -16.37 10.06 0.78
CA GLY A 26 -16.77 11.45 0.52
C GLY A 26 -18.21 11.64 0.02
N GLY A 27 -19.13 10.71 0.30
CA GLY A 27 -20.52 10.78 -0.19
C GLY A 27 -20.67 10.46 -1.68
N ALA A 28 -19.71 9.73 -2.26
CA ALA A 28 -19.78 9.27 -3.64
C ALA A 28 -21.04 8.43 -3.91
N THR A 29 -21.57 8.56 -5.12
CA THR A 29 -22.77 7.84 -5.57
C THR A 29 -22.39 6.48 -6.10
N ASN A 30 -23.04 5.42 -5.60
CA ASN A 30 -22.87 4.07 -6.14
C ASN A 30 -23.31 4.01 -7.60
N VAL A 31 -22.43 3.49 -8.45
CA VAL A 31 -22.66 3.30 -9.89
C VAL A 31 -22.84 1.83 -10.20
N LEU A 32 -22.06 0.98 -9.54
CA LEU A 32 -22.18 -0.47 -9.61
C LEU A 32 -21.84 -1.04 -8.24
N THR A 33 -22.61 -2.02 -7.75
CA THR A 33 -22.37 -2.64 -6.43
C THR A 33 -22.31 -4.14 -6.53
N ASP A 34 -21.56 -4.77 -5.63
CA ASP A 34 -21.48 -6.21 -5.41
C ASP A 34 -21.14 -7.05 -6.65
N PHE A 35 -20.28 -6.55 -7.54
CA PHE A 35 -19.79 -7.38 -8.66
C PHE A 35 -18.59 -8.23 -8.20
N VAL A 36 -18.56 -9.48 -8.64
CA VAL A 36 -17.55 -10.46 -8.24
C VAL A 36 -16.34 -10.37 -9.15
N HIS A 37 -15.15 -10.20 -8.59
CA HIS A 37 -13.88 -10.18 -9.31
C HIS A 37 -12.77 -10.91 -8.50
N ASP A 38 -11.63 -11.20 -9.11
CA ASP A 38 -10.56 -12.13 -8.67
C ASP A 38 -10.77 -13.61 -9.06
N ASP A 39 -9.86 -14.06 -9.93
CA ASP A 39 -9.13 -15.32 -9.76
C ASP A 39 -7.91 -15.03 -8.87
N THR A 40 -7.42 -16.03 -8.14
CA THR A 40 -6.29 -15.97 -7.20
C THR A 40 -4.95 -15.49 -7.79
N ALA A 41 -4.85 -15.36 -9.11
CA ALA A 41 -3.71 -14.77 -9.83
C ALA A 41 -3.89 -13.27 -10.16
N ASP A 42 -5.07 -12.69 -9.91
CA ASP A 42 -5.41 -11.32 -10.27
C ASP A 42 -5.36 -10.42 -9.03
N VAL A 43 -4.13 -10.12 -8.63
CA VAL A 43 -3.83 -9.17 -7.58
C VAL A 43 -4.25 -7.77 -8.03
N VAL A 44 -4.91 -7.01 -7.15
CA VAL A 44 -5.18 -5.58 -7.34
C VAL A 44 -3.88 -4.77 -7.15
N ASP A 45 -2.75 -5.33 -7.61
CA ASP A 45 -1.48 -4.65 -7.67
C ASP A 45 -1.45 -3.78 -8.93
N ALA A 46 -0.53 -2.83 -8.95
CA ALA A 46 -0.50 -1.71 -9.89
C ALA A 46 -0.15 -2.10 -11.33
N ASN A 47 -0.67 -3.22 -11.84
CA ASN A 47 -0.55 -3.59 -13.23
C ASN A 47 -1.66 -2.89 -14.05
N PRO A 48 -1.31 -1.96 -14.96
CA PRO A 48 -2.28 -1.30 -15.84
C PRO A 48 -3.01 -2.25 -16.81
N GLU A 49 -2.75 -3.55 -16.74
CA GLU A 49 -3.32 -4.62 -17.57
C GLU A 49 -4.35 -5.51 -16.86
N ASN A 50 -4.92 -5.11 -15.71
CA ASN A 50 -6.14 -5.77 -15.22
C ASN A 50 -7.34 -5.37 -16.11
N HIS A 51 -7.37 -5.96 -17.30
CA HIS A 51 -8.24 -5.65 -18.43
C HIS A 51 -9.72 -5.92 -18.12
N VAL A 52 -10.03 -6.77 -17.13
CA VAL A 52 -11.41 -7.17 -16.81
C VAL A 52 -12.06 -6.18 -15.84
N LEU A 53 -11.34 -5.75 -14.79
CA LEU A 53 -11.84 -4.71 -13.88
C LEU A 53 -12.04 -3.38 -14.61
N PHE A 54 -11.12 -3.04 -15.53
CA PHE A 54 -11.21 -1.84 -16.34
C PHE A 54 -12.46 -1.85 -17.25
N HIS A 55 -12.83 -3.00 -17.80
CA HIS A 55 -14.08 -3.15 -18.55
C HIS A 55 -15.32 -2.95 -17.68
N HIS A 56 -15.35 -3.50 -16.47
CA HIS A 56 -16.48 -3.28 -15.57
C HIS A 56 -16.63 -1.82 -15.15
N VAL A 57 -15.51 -1.12 -14.94
CA VAL A 57 -15.51 0.32 -14.70
C VAL A 57 -16.00 1.08 -15.92
N GLN A 58 -15.50 0.76 -17.12
CA GLN A 58 -15.94 1.37 -18.37
C GLN A 58 -17.44 1.20 -18.61
N GLU A 59 -17.98 -0.02 -18.43
CA GLU A 59 -19.40 -0.32 -18.57
C GLU A 59 -20.25 0.42 -17.53
N ALA A 60 -19.79 0.50 -16.28
CA ALA A 60 -20.48 1.24 -15.22
C ALA A 60 -20.53 2.75 -15.53
N LEU A 61 -19.43 3.34 -16.00
CA LEU A 61 -19.35 4.75 -16.37
C LEU A 61 -20.21 5.08 -17.59
N TYR A 62 -20.24 4.20 -18.59
CA TYR A 62 -21.10 4.36 -19.76
C TYR A 62 -22.59 4.43 -19.36
N HIS A 63 -23.05 3.54 -18.48
CA HIS A 63 -24.42 3.57 -17.97
C HIS A 63 -24.70 4.80 -17.08
N ALA A 64 -23.67 5.36 -16.43
CA ALA A 64 -23.76 6.63 -15.70
C ALA A 64 -23.73 7.87 -16.61
N GLY A 65 -23.62 7.70 -17.94
CA GLY A 65 -23.55 8.79 -18.91
C GLY A 65 -22.18 9.45 -19.04
N ILE A 66 -21.14 8.85 -18.48
CA ILE A 66 -19.74 9.33 -18.59
C ILE A 66 -19.09 8.60 -19.76
N LEU A 67 -19.00 9.30 -20.89
CA LEU A 67 -18.48 8.75 -22.15
C LEU A 67 -16.99 9.07 -22.38
N ASP A 68 -16.47 10.12 -21.74
CA ASP A 68 -15.07 10.50 -21.81
C ASP A 68 -14.31 9.98 -20.58
N MET A 69 -13.77 8.78 -20.71
CA MET A 69 -13.00 8.15 -19.63
C MET A 69 -11.65 8.81 -19.36
N GLN A 70 -11.13 9.66 -20.27
CA GLN A 70 -9.88 10.38 -20.02
C GLN A 70 -10.08 11.58 -19.08
N SER A 71 -11.33 12.02 -18.92
CA SER A 71 -11.71 13.11 -18.02
C SER A 71 -11.84 12.69 -16.56
N VAL A 72 -11.75 11.38 -16.26
CA VAL A 72 -11.94 10.82 -14.92
C VAL A 72 -10.69 10.11 -14.40
N SER A 73 -10.43 10.24 -13.10
CA SER A 73 -9.38 9.51 -12.39
C SER A 73 -9.97 8.30 -11.68
N ILE A 74 -9.46 7.10 -11.97
CA ILE A 74 -9.87 5.88 -11.26
C ILE A 74 -8.98 5.72 -10.02
N VAL A 75 -9.62 5.63 -8.86
CA VAL A 75 -8.99 5.49 -7.55
C VAL A 75 -9.59 4.28 -6.87
N VAL A 76 -8.76 3.30 -6.52
CA VAL A 76 -9.21 2.22 -5.66
C VAL A 76 -9.21 2.73 -4.22
N SER A 77 -10.35 2.68 -3.55
CA SER A 77 -10.56 3.23 -2.22
C SER A 77 -11.19 2.20 -1.29
N GLY A 78 -11.17 2.44 0.02
CA GLY A 78 -11.53 1.43 1.01
C GLY A 78 -10.33 0.56 1.41
N ALA A 79 -10.52 -0.21 2.48
CA ALA A 79 -9.48 -1.08 3.02
C ALA A 79 -9.25 -2.23 2.03
N LEU A 80 -8.33 -2.01 1.10
CA LEU A 80 -7.76 -3.07 0.30
C LEU A 80 -7.24 -4.14 1.26
N ALA A 81 -7.75 -5.35 1.10
CA ALA A 81 -7.35 -6.49 1.91
C ALA A 81 -5.82 -6.55 1.92
N ALA A 82 -5.28 -6.33 3.12
CA ALA A 82 -3.89 -6.02 3.48
C ALA A 82 -3.35 -4.67 2.95
N GLU A 83 -3.52 -3.61 3.75
CA GLU A 83 -2.42 -2.68 4.01
C GLU A 83 -1.23 -3.52 4.49
N TYR A 84 -0.36 -3.94 3.59
CA TYR A 84 0.92 -4.54 3.96
C TYR A 84 1.98 -3.45 3.99
N LEU A 85 2.96 -3.66 4.87
CA LEU A 85 4.11 -2.78 4.96
C LEU A 85 5.17 -3.26 3.98
N SER A 86 5.81 -2.32 3.29
CA SER A 86 7.06 -2.60 2.60
C SER A 86 8.17 -1.69 3.09
N ALA A 87 9.40 -2.18 2.96
CA ALA A 87 10.61 -1.45 3.24
C ALA A 87 11.68 -1.89 2.25
N ALA A 88 12.46 -0.94 1.75
CA ALA A 88 13.61 -1.24 0.90
C ALA A 88 14.79 -1.72 1.76
N ALA A 89 15.69 -2.49 1.17
CA ALA A 89 16.97 -2.81 1.81
C ALA A 89 17.77 -1.53 2.06
N VAL A 90 18.50 -1.50 3.17
CA VAL A 90 19.30 -0.36 3.61
C VAL A 90 20.77 -0.73 3.61
N THR A 91 21.60 0.09 2.97
CA THR A 91 23.06 -0.02 3.03
C THR A 91 23.63 1.16 3.79
N VAL A 92 24.52 0.90 4.74
CA VAL A 92 25.15 1.91 5.60
C VAL A 92 26.66 1.76 5.51
N ALA A 93 27.38 2.87 5.31
CA ALA A 93 28.84 2.87 5.39
C ALA A 93 29.32 2.72 6.84
N ASP A 94 30.46 2.07 7.08
CA ASP A 94 31.10 2.04 8.40
C ASP A 94 32.14 3.17 8.57
N PRO A 95 32.00 4.11 9.53
CA PRO A 95 30.83 4.38 10.37
C PRO A 95 29.81 5.28 9.65
N GLY A 96 28.52 5.08 9.95
CA GLY A 96 27.45 5.81 9.27
C GLY A 96 26.07 5.52 9.85
N THR A 97 25.10 6.35 9.46
CA THR A 97 23.70 6.22 9.86
C THR A 97 22.76 6.44 8.69
N VAL A 98 21.67 5.67 8.61
CA VAL A 98 20.64 5.78 7.57
C VAL A 98 19.25 5.55 8.18
N PRO A 99 18.24 6.40 7.89
CA PRO A 99 16.87 6.15 8.31
C PRO A 99 16.21 5.05 7.47
N ILE A 100 15.43 4.19 8.13
CA ILE A 100 14.55 3.24 7.45
C ILE A 100 13.34 4.00 6.90
N VAL A 101 12.93 3.68 5.68
CA VAL A 101 11.69 4.14 5.07
C VAL A 101 10.74 2.95 4.97
N ILE A 102 9.64 3.01 5.71
CA ILE A 102 8.52 2.07 5.62
C ILE A 102 7.42 2.72 4.80
N LYS A 103 6.72 1.92 4.01
CA LYS A 103 5.58 2.38 3.23
C LYS A 103 4.34 1.54 3.48
N TYR A 104 3.20 2.21 3.56
CA TYR A 104 1.91 1.56 3.49
C TYR A 104 1.57 1.28 2.03
N GLN A 105 1.31 0.02 1.71
CA GLN A 105 0.86 -0.40 0.40
C GLN A 105 -0.66 -0.62 0.36
N PRO A 106 -1.28 -0.48 -0.83
CA PRO A 106 -0.67 -0.13 -2.11
C PRO A 106 -0.54 1.38 -2.37
N ALA A 107 -0.96 2.22 -1.42
CA ALA A 107 -0.90 3.68 -1.56
C ALA A 107 0.53 4.25 -1.74
N ASN A 108 1.57 3.44 -1.46
CA ASN A 108 2.98 3.80 -1.59
C ASN A 108 3.33 5.08 -0.81
N VAL A 109 2.65 5.29 0.31
CA VAL A 109 2.83 6.43 1.20
C VAL A 109 3.83 6.11 2.29
N ASN A 110 4.71 7.05 2.60
CA ASN A 110 5.66 6.88 3.70
C ASN A 110 4.91 6.79 5.02
N ALA A 111 5.19 5.75 5.78
CA ALA A 111 4.73 5.61 7.14
C ALA A 111 5.59 6.47 8.08
N ALA A 112 5.01 6.94 9.19
CA ALA A 112 5.80 7.63 10.19
C ALA A 112 6.54 6.59 11.04
N ASN A 113 7.87 6.66 11.11
CA ASN A 113 8.66 5.74 11.93
C ASN A 113 8.24 5.75 13.41
N ALA A 114 7.65 6.85 13.89
CA ALA A 114 7.10 6.96 15.24
C ALA A 114 5.93 5.98 15.51
N ASP A 115 5.31 5.41 14.47
CA ASP A 115 4.21 4.44 14.61
C ASP A 115 4.72 2.99 14.78
N PHE A 116 6.04 2.79 14.70
CA PHE A 116 6.67 1.47 14.72
C PHE A 116 7.60 1.28 15.93
N ASN A 117 7.74 0.03 16.31
CA ASN A 117 8.77 -0.49 17.20
C ASN A 117 9.79 -1.24 16.34
N PHE A 118 11.06 -0.88 16.45
CA PHE A 118 12.14 -1.48 15.67
C PHE A 118 13.00 -2.40 16.53
N VAL A 119 13.36 -3.56 15.99
CA VAL A 119 14.25 -4.54 16.63
C VAL A 119 15.29 -5.01 15.63
N SER A 120 16.56 -4.84 15.95
CA SER A 120 17.66 -5.42 15.17
C SER A 120 17.86 -6.89 15.54
N ALA A 121 18.00 -7.76 14.54
CA ALA A 121 18.30 -9.18 14.74
C ALA A 121 19.74 -9.40 15.21
N ASN A 122 20.67 -8.49 14.92
CA ASN A 122 22.05 -8.56 15.36
C ASN A 122 22.62 -7.15 15.66
N PRO A 123 22.48 -6.68 16.92
CA PRO A 123 23.02 -5.40 17.37
C PRO A 123 24.55 -5.26 17.27
N ALA A 124 25.29 -6.37 17.17
CA ALA A 124 26.75 -6.32 17.00
C ALA A 124 27.17 -5.92 15.57
N VAL A 125 26.26 -6.04 14.59
CA VAL A 125 26.47 -5.61 13.20
C VAL A 125 25.83 -4.23 12.96
N ALA A 126 24.56 -4.07 13.35
CA ALA A 126 23.86 -2.79 13.22
C ALA A 126 22.85 -2.60 14.36
N THR A 127 22.76 -1.38 14.88
CA THR A 127 21.77 -0.97 15.87
C THR A 127 20.70 -0.10 15.21
N VAL A 128 19.49 -0.04 15.78
CA VAL A 128 18.40 0.81 15.30
C VAL A 128 17.81 1.59 16.46
N SER A 129 17.56 2.89 16.26
CA SER A 129 16.95 3.76 17.26
C SER A 129 15.42 3.68 17.25
N ALA A 130 14.77 4.22 18.29
CA ALA A 130 13.31 4.34 18.33
C ALA A 130 12.72 5.22 17.22
N ALA A 131 13.52 6.07 16.58
CA ALA A 131 13.13 6.86 15.42
C ALA A 131 13.31 6.10 14.08
N GLY A 132 13.70 4.81 14.12
CA GLY A 132 13.97 4.00 12.94
C GLY A 132 15.25 4.37 12.20
N VAL A 133 16.23 4.95 12.90
CA VAL A 133 17.56 5.26 12.33
C VAL A 133 18.51 4.10 12.61
N VAL A 134 19.08 3.51 11.57
CA VAL A 134 20.05 2.43 11.64
C VAL A 134 21.47 3.01 11.73
N THR A 135 22.27 2.47 12.64
CA THR A 135 23.68 2.80 12.83
C THR A 135 24.54 1.55 12.64
N GLY A 136 25.53 1.63 11.76
CA GLY A 136 26.51 0.56 11.57
C GLY A 136 27.44 0.42 12.78
N VAL A 137 27.74 -0.81 13.17
CA VAL A 137 28.68 -1.15 14.26
C VAL A 137 29.88 -1.94 13.73
N ALA A 138 29.63 -2.86 12.80
CA ALA A 138 30.67 -3.65 12.13
C ALA A 138 30.18 -4.08 10.74
N ASN A 139 31.12 -4.22 9.79
CA ASN A 139 30.84 -4.74 8.46
C ASN A 139 30.16 -6.12 8.50
N GLY A 140 29.08 -6.27 7.73
CA GLY A 140 28.26 -7.48 7.72
C GLY A 140 26.83 -7.23 7.28
N SER A 141 26.00 -8.27 7.37
CA SER A 141 24.57 -8.20 7.05
C SER A 141 23.73 -8.58 8.27
N THR A 142 22.63 -7.88 8.47
CA THR A 142 21.63 -8.17 9.50
C THR A 142 20.23 -7.79 9.00
N THR A 143 19.21 -8.00 9.81
CA THR A 143 17.86 -7.56 9.53
C THR A 143 17.31 -6.74 10.68
N VAL A 144 16.39 -5.83 10.35
CA VAL A 144 15.63 -5.05 11.33
C VAL A 144 14.15 -5.34 11.12
N THR A 145 13.47 -5.78 12.17
CA THR A 145 12.02 -5.96 12.16
C THR A 145 11.36 -4.69 12.66
N ALA A 146 10.46 -4.12 11.87
CA ALA A 146 9.61 -3.01 12.27
C ALA A 146 8.18 -3.52 12.47
N THR A 147 7.66 -3.35 13.68
CA THR A 147 6.31 -3.77 14.06
C THR A 147 5.50 -2.55 14.42
N GLU A 148 4.34 -2.38 13.80
CA GLU A 148 3.41 -1.30 14.12
C GLU A 148 3.02 -1.37 15.61
N LYS A 149 2.93 -0.23 16.30
CA LYS A 149 2.67 -0.19 17.75
C LYS A 149 1.34 -0.82 18.16
N GLY A 150 0.37 -0.89 17.24
CA GLY A 150 -0.87 -1.64 17.41
C GLY A 150 -0.73 -3.18 17.32
N GLY A 151 0.46 -3.68 16.96
CA GLY A 151 0.77 -5.11 16.84
C GLY A 151 0.18 -5.80 15.61
N THR A 152 -0.50 -5.04 14.75
CA THR A 152 -1.31 -5.54 13.63
C THR A 152 -0.49 -5.88 12.39
N LYS A 153 0.70 -5.27 12.22
CA LYS A 153 1.53 -5.40 11.02
C LYS A 153 3.01 -5.38 11.36
N SER A 154 3.80 -6.13 10.60
CA SER A 154 5.27 -6.12 10.70
C SER A 154 5.92 -6.21 9.32
N VAL A 155 7.11 -5.62 9.17
CA VAL A 155 7.97 -5.73 7.99
C VAL A 155 9.41 -6.00 8.41
N VAL A 156 10.13 -6.77 7.60
CA VAL A 156 11.56 -7.05 7.78
C VAL A 156 12.36 -6.23 6.78
N VAL A 157 13.34 -5.49 7.29
CA VAL A 157 14.25 -4.64 6.53
C VAL A 157 15.60 -5.33 6.48
N ALA A 158 16.11 -5.63 5.28
CA ALA A 158 17.48 -6.11 5.12
C ALA A 158 18.46 -4.94 5.30
N VAL A 159 19.50 -5.14 6.12
CA VAL A 159 20.51 -4.13 6.42
C VAL A 159 21.89 -4.68 6.11
N THR A 160 22.69 -3.94 5.36
CA THR A 160 24.09 -4.28 5.03
C THR A 160 25.01 -3.14 5.42
N ILE A 161 26.06 -3.45 6.17
CA ILE A 161 27.11 -2.53 6.58
C ILE A 161 28.35 -2.80 5.73
N THR A 162 28.86 -1.78 5.05
CA THR A 162 29.97 -1.84 4.07
C THR A 162 31.08 -0.88 4.38
#